data_AF-A0AAU2HRA6-F1
#
_entry.id   AF-A0AAU2HRA6-F1
#
_cell.length_a   1.000
_cell.length_b   1.000
_cell.length_c   1.000
_cell.angle_alpha   90.00
_cell.angle_beta   90.00
_cell.angle_gamma   90.00
#
_symmetry.space_group_name_H-M   'P 1'
#
loop_
_entity.id
_entity.type
_entity.pdbx_description
1 polymer ?
#
loop_
_entity_poly.entity_id
_entity_poly.type
_entity_poly.pdbx_seq_one_letter_code
_entity_poly.pdbx_strand_id
1 'polypeptide(L)'
;MAYVPQFRRDVLDAAAWLRSGEGSPLPFAGLSAEATHRRLTQRAGDDESEAEYQLRGRFRVLLWGPTTDNVTAYLFREEDRLVITLEFWREEHLLSHPEDAGAVFVVEIPAEELIGILEGVTAALDASPSESHS
;
A
#
# COMPACT_ATOMS: atom_id res chain seq x y z
N MET A 1 23.53 6.71 -0.63
CA MET A 1 22.36 5.81 -0.59
C MET A 1 21.19 6.47 -1.30
N ALA A 2 20.67 5.89 -2.38
CA ALA A 2 19.59 6.49 -3.20
C ALA A 2 18.17 6.15 -2.72
N TYR A 3 18.04 5.25 -1.73
CA TYR A 3 16.75 4.69 -1.30
C TYR A 3 15.93 5.64 -0.43
N VAL A 4 16.56 6.40 0.47
CA VAL A 4 15.86 7.30 1.39
C VAL A 4 15.19 8.49 0.68
N PRO A 5 15.87 9.20 -0.25
CA PRO A 5 15.21 10.29 -0.98
C PRO A 5 14.04 9.82 -1.85
N GLN A 6 14.17 8.66 -2.50
CA GLN A 6 13.08 8.08 -3.29
C GLN A 6 11.91 7.68 -2.42
N PHE A 7 12.17 6.94 -1.33
CA PHE A 7 11.15 6.54 -0.37
C PHE A 7 10.38 7.74 0.18
N ARG A 8 11.09 8.80 0.58
CA ARG A 8 10.49 10.05 1.03
C ARG A 8 9.54 10.64 -0.02
N ARG A 9 9.95 10.66 -1.28
CA ARG A 9 9.13 11.17 -2.38
C ARG A 9 7.87 10.32 -2.55
N ASP A 10 7.99 9.01 -2.50
CA ASP A 10 6.84 8.10 -2.67
C ASP A 10 5.83 8.25 -1.51
N VAL A 11 6.30 8.48 -0.28
CA VAL A 11 5.46 8.77 0.88
C VAL A 11 4.72 10.11 0.71
N LEU A 12 5.42 11.14 0.23
CA LEU A 12 4.83 12.45 -0.07
C LEU A 12 3.76 12.37 -1.16
N ASP A 13 4.04 11.65 -2.24
CA ASP A 13 3.11 11.47 -3.36
C ASP A 13 1.85 10.70 -2.90
N ALA A 14 2.01 9.68 -2.05
CA ALA A 14 0.89 8.98 -1.42
C ALA A 14 0.03 9.90 -0.53
N ALA A 15 0.67 10.74 0.30
CA ALA A 15 -0.06 11.70 1.14
C ALA A 15 -0.80 12.76 0.31
N ALA A 16 -0.19 13.26 -0.77
CA ALA A 16 -0.81 14.21 -1.68
C ALA A 16 -2.05 13.60 -2.38
N TRP A 17 -1.94 12.35 -2.84
CA TRP A 17 -3.06 11.61 -3.43
C TRP A 17 -4.21 11.40 -2.45
N LEU A 18 -3.93 11.02 -1.20
CA LEU A 18 -4.98 10.87 -0.18
C LEU A 18 -5.69 12.21 0.13
N ARG A 19 -4.94 13.32 0.16
CA ARG A 19 -5.52 14.66 0.35
C ARG A 19 -6.38 15.12 -0.81
N SER A 20 -6.17 14.63 -2.04
CA SER A 20 -7.01 15.03 -3.19
C SER A 20 -8.42 14.47 -3.10
N GLY A 21 -8.68 13.54 -2.18
CA GLY A 21 -9.97 12.87 -2.06
C GLY A 21 -10.13 11.71 -3.05
N GLU A 22 -9.11 11.46 -3.88
CA GLU A 22 -9.11 10.34 -4.81
C GLU A 22 -9.14 9.00 -4.08
N GLY A 23 -9.68 8.00 -4.78
CA GLY A 23 -9.94 6.68 -4.26
C GLY A 23 -11.22 6.11 -4.86
N SER A 24 -11.47 4.84 -4.65
CA SER A 24 -12.69 4.19 -5.12
C SER A 24 -13.16 3.19 -4.07
N PRO A 25 -14.48 3.00 -3.94
CA PRO A 25 -15.01 2.01 -3.01
C PRO A 25 -14.67 0.60 -3.50
N LEU A 26 -15.00 -0.40 -2.69
CA LEU A 26 -14.85 -1.80 -3.06
C LEU A 26 -15.52 -2.08 -4.43
N PRO A 27 -14.79 -2.67 -5.40
CA PRO A 27 -15.28 -2.85 -6.77
C PRO A 27 -16.31 -3.99 -6.90
N PHE A 28 -16.48 -4.82 -5.88
CA PHE A 28 -17.34 -6.00 -5.93
C PHE A 28 -18.41 -5.92 -4.85
N ALA A 29 -19.66 -5.72 -5.27
CA ALA A 29 -20.79 -5.66 -4.35
C ALA A 29 -20.90 -6.94 -3.51
N GLY A 30 -21.07 -6.77 -2.19
CA GLY A 30 -21.27 -7.86 -1.24
C GLY A 30 -20.01 -8.64 -0.85
N LEU A 31 -18.84 -8.32 -1.40
CA LEU A 31 -17.58 -8.90 -0.94
C LEU A 31 -16.98 -8.08 0.20
N SER A 32 -16.36 -8.77 1.16
CA SER A 32 -15.48 -8.11 2.13
C SER A 32 -14.22 -7.58 1.46
N ALA A 33 -13.50 -6.69 2.15
CA ALA A 33 -12.20 -6.20 1.68
C ALA A 33 -11.18 -7.35 1.50
N GLU A 34 -11.17 -8.31 2.42
CA GLU A 34 -10.35 -9.51 2.33
C GLU A 34 -10.70 -10.36 1.10
N ALA A 35 -11.98 -10.63 0.85
CA ALA A 35 -12.41 -11.41 -0.32
C ALA A 35 -12.09 -10.67 -1.63
N THR A 36 -12.21 -9.33 -1.61
CA THR A 36 -11.83 -8.46 -2.73
C THR A 36 -10.33 -8.53 -3.01
N HIS A 37 -9.49 -8.46 -1.96
CA HIS A 37 -8.04 -8.61 -2.08
C HIS A 37 -7.69 -9.92 -2.79
N ARG A 38 -8.19 -11.05 -2.26
CA ARG A 38 -7.94 -12.38 -2.86
C ARG A 38 -8.37 -12.44 -4.31
N ARG A 39 -9.52 -11.85 -4.66
CA ARG A 39 -10.01 -11.82 -6.04
C ARG A 39 -9.13 -10.99 -6.98
N LEU A 40 -8.60 -9.86 -6.50
CA LEU A 40 -7.67 -9.02 -7.27
C LEU A 40 -6.31 -9.73 -7.46
N THR A 41 -5.84 -10.47 -6.46
CA THR A 41 -4.56 -11.20 -6.51
C THR A 41 -4.65 -12.50 -7.30
N GLN A 42 -5.74 -13.27 -7.20
CA GLN A 42 -5.92 -14.55 -7.93
C GLN A 42 -5.87 -14.41 -9.45
N ARG A 43 -6.19 -13.23 -9.97
CA ARG A 43 -6.18 -12.93 -11.41
C ARG A 43 -4.86 -12.33 -11.88
N ALA A 44 -3.87 -12.26 -11.00
CA ALA A 44 -2.53 -11.79 -11.33
C ALA A 44 -1.70 -12.90 -11.97
N GLY A 45 -1.12 -12.65 -13.15
CA GLY A 45 -0.20 -13.57 -13.80
C GLY A 45 -0.30 -13.57 -15.32
N ASP A 46 0.24 -14.62 -15.93
CA ASP A 46 0.39 -14.73 -17.39
C ASP A 46 -0.94 -14.77 -18.17
N ASP A 47 -2.03 -15.19 -17.51
CA ASP A 47 -3.38 -15.24 -18.08
C ASP A 47 -4.25 -14.01 -17.71
N GLU A 48 -3.65 -12.96 -17.12
CA GLU A 48 -4.36 -11.74 -16.76
C GLU A 48 -4.80 -10.96 -18.00
N SER A 49 -6.08 -10.62 -18.08
CA SER A 49 -6.56 -9.71 -19.13
C SER A 49 -6.17 -8.27 -18.84
N GLU A 50 -6.02 -7.44 -19.89
CA GLU A 50 -5.76 -6.00 -19.75
C GLU A 50 -6.77 -5.29 -18.83
N ALA A 51 -8.04 -5.71 -18.86
CA ALA A 51 -9.08 -5.14 -18.01
C ALA A 51 -8.85 -5.49 -16.52
N GLU A 52 -8.36 -6.69 -16.22
CA GLU A 52 -8.02 -7.12 -14.86
C GLU A 52 -6.76 -6.43 -14.36
N TYR A 53 -5.75 -6.29 -15.21
CA TYR A 53 -4.54 -5.54 -14.91
C TYR A 53 -4.86 -4.09 -14.56
N GLN A 54 -5.68 -3.42 -15.37
CA GLN A 54 -6.12 -2.05 -15.13
C GLN A 54 -6.96 -1.93 -13.86
N LEU A 55 -7.88 -2.88 -13.62
CA LEU A 55 -8.69 -2.91 -12.41
C LEU A 55 -7.82 -3.03 -11.17
N ARG A 56 -6.88 -3.97 -11.15
CA ARG A 56 -5.94 -4.17 -10.04
C ARG A 56 -5.06 -2.94 -9.83
N GLY A 57 -4.52 -2.38 -10.92
CA GLY A 57 -3.68 -1.19 -10.90
C GLY A 57 -4.37 0.02 -10.26
N ARG A 58 -5.68 0.17 -10.46
CA ARG A 58 -6.48 1.27 -9.88
C ARG A 58 -6.50 1.27 -8.35
N PHE A 59 -6.48 0.09 -7.72
CA PHE A 59 -6.58 -0.03 -6.27
C PHE A 59 -5.24 -0.25 -5.58
N ARG A 60 -4.18 -0.52 -6.35
CA ARG A 60 -2.85 -0.82 -5.82
C ARG A 60 -2.24 0.42 -5.18
N VAL A 61 -1.72 0.27 -3.96
CA VAL A 61 -1.20 1.37 -3.15
C VAL A 61 0.15 1.00 -2.52
N LEU A 62 0.81 1.96 -1.86
CA LEU A 62 2.06 1.77 -1.12
C LEU A 62 3.16 1.16 -1.99
N LEU A 63 3.24 1.58 -3.25
CA LEU A 63 4.25 1.13 -4.23
C LEU A 63 5.56 1.91 -4.05
N TRP A 64 6.18 1.73 -2.88
CA TRP A 64 7.38 2.47 -2.44
C TRP A 64 8.68 1.77 -2.84
N GLY A 65 8.65 1.06 -3.97
CA GLY A 65 9.78 0.30 -4.49
C GLY A 65 10.26 -0.77 -3.50
N PRO A 66 11.58 -0.90 -3.26
CA PRO A 66 12.15 -1.93 -2.38
C PRO A 66 11.62 -1.94 -0.95
N THR A 67 11.10 -0.83 -0.44
CA THR A 67 10.61 -0.76 0.94
C THR A 67 9.34 -1.59 1.15
N THR A 68 8.57 -1.82 0.09
CA THR A 68 7.31 -2.58 0.11
C THR A 68 7.28 -3.66 -0.96
N ASP A 69 8.44 -4.08 -1.44
CA ASP A 69 8.58 -5.12 -2.47
C ASP A 69 8.35 -6.55 -1.96
N ASN A 70 7.83 -6.66 -0.73
CA ASN A 70 7.45 -7.89 -0.05
C ASN A 70 5.95 -8.03 0.20
N VAL A 71 5.18 -6.96 -0.07
CA VAL A 71 3.74 -6.93 0.17
C VAL A 71 2.98 -6.56 -1.10
N THR A 72 1.76 -7.06 -1.19
CA THR A 72 0.73 -6.54 -2.08
C THR A 72 -0.25 -5.77 -1.23
N ALA A 73 -0.49 -4.50 -1.57
CA ALA A 73 -1.43 -3.66 -0.85
C ALA A 73 -2.49 -3.06 -1.79
N TYR A 74 -3.75 -3.11 -1.37
CA TYR A 74 -4.86 -2.40 -2.01
C TYR A 74 -5.51 -1.44 -1.04
N LEU A 75 -5.94 -0.30 -1.55
CA LEU A 75 -6.70 0.70 -0.80
C LEU A 75 -8.06 0.92 -1.44
N PHE A 76 -9.08 0.91 -0.60
CA PHE A 76 -10.45 1.25 -0.93
C PHE A 76 -10.85 2.49 -0.12
N ARG A 77 -11.59 3.40 -0.73
CA ARG A 77 -12.05 4.63 -0.08
C ARG A 77 -13.56 4.72 -0.12
N GLU A 78 -14.15 4.97 1.04
CA GLU A 78 -15.56 5.28 1.22
C GLU A 78 -15.65 6.56 2.07
N GLU A 79 -16.02 7.66 1.43
CA GLU A 79 -16.02 9.00 2.04
C GLU A 79 -14.66 9.35 2.69
N ASP A 80 -14.64 9.52 4.01
CA ASP A 80 -13.47 9.84 4.82
C ASP A 80 -12.81 8.61 5.46
N ARG A 81 -13.24 7.41 5.09
CA ARG A 81 -12.69 6.14 5.58
C ARG A 81 -11.94 5.42 4.48
N LEU A 82 -10.81 4.85 4.89
CA LEU A 82 -9.96 4.02 4.05
C LEU A 82 -9.99 2.61 4.59
N VAL A 83 -10.09 1.64 3.69
CA VAL A 83 -9.86 0.23 3.98
C VAL A 83 -8.61 -0.19 3.21
N ILE A 84 -7.57 -0.54 3.95
CA ILE A 84 -6.30 -1.01 3.39
C ILE A 84 -6.22 -2.51 3.62
N THR A 85 -5.87 -3.24 2.57
CA THR A 85 -5.60 -4.68 2.65
C THR A 85 -4.15 -4.94 2.29
N LEU A 86 -3.48 -5.84 3.02
CA LEU A 86 -2.09 -6.21 2.80
C LEU A 86 -1.92 -7.73 2.83
N GLU A 87 -1.06 -8.27 1.97
CA GLU A 87 -0.64 -9.68 1.94
C GLU A 87 0.86 -9.75 1.70
N PHE A 88 1.58 -10.54 2.49
CA PHE A 88 3.00 -10.83 2.27
C PHE A 88 3.16 -11.93 1.24
N TRP A 89 4.05 -11.74 0.26
CA TRP A 89 4.26 -12.72 -0.81
C TRP A 89 5.74 -13.13 -0.99
N ARG A 90 6.69 -12.41 -0.40
CA ARG A 90 8.11 -12.78 -0.48
C ARG A 90 8.38 -14.07 0.29
N GLU A 91 8.95 -15.05 -0.39
CA GLU A 91 9.32 -16.34 0.19
C GLU A 91 10.19 -16.19 1.45
N GLU A 92 11.19 -15.30 1.44
CA GLU A 92 12.09 -15.07 2.59
C GLU A 92 11.34 -14.59 3.84
N HIS A 93 10.33 -13.73 3.67
CA HIS A 93 9.45 -13.30 4.77
C HIS A 93 8.65 -14.50 5.30
N LEU A 94 8.04 -15.27 4.40
CA LEU A 94 7.20 -16.42 4.74
C LEU A 94 7.96 -17.59 5.36
N LEU A 95 9.26 -17.72 5.11
CA LEU A 95 10.11 -18.69 5.80
C LEU A 95 10.30 -18.37 7.29
N SER A 96 10.33 -17.08 7.63
CA SER A 96 10.47 -16.62 9.02
C SER A 96 9.13 -16.43 9.72
N HIS A 97 8.06 -16.15 8.96
CA HIS A 97 6.69 -15.92 9.43
C HIS A 97 5.71 -16.78 8.62
N PRO A 98 5.70 -18.11 8.81
CA PRO A 98 4.84 -19.01 8.06
C PRO A 98 3.34 -18.77 8.29
N GLU A 99 2.97 -18.15 9.41
CA GLU A 99 1.60 -17.73 9.72
C GLU A 99 1.05 -16.67 8.76
N ASP A 100 1.93 -15.90 8.10
CA ASP A 100 1.53 -14.85 7.16
C ASP A 100 1.18 -15.40 5.76
N ALA A 101 1.44 -16.69 5.52
CA ALA A 101 1.21 -17.31 4.21
C ALA A 101 -0.29 -17.32 3.84
N GLY A 102 -0.65 -16.51 2.83
CA GLY A 102 -2.04 -16.34 2.38
C GLY A 102 -2.92 -15.53 3.34
N ALA A 103 -2.33 -14.98 4.40
CA ALA A 103 -3.01 -14.10 5.34
C ALA A 103 -3.22 -12.73 4.69
N VAL A 104 -4.47 -12.26 4.72
CA VAL A 104 -4.81 -10.91 4.28
C VAL A 104 -5.14 -10.09 5.52
N PHE A 105 -4.29 -9.09 5.78
CA PHE A 105 -4.50 -8.13 6.85
C PHE A 105 -5.43 -7.02 6.34
N VAL A 106 -6.40 -6.63 7.15
CA VAL A 106 -7.35 -5.57 6.83
C VAL A 106 -7.27 -4.49 7.91
N VAL A 107 -7.08 -3.25 7.49
CA VAL A 107 -7.04 -2.07 8.37
C VAL A 107 -8.07 -1.07 7.90
N GLU A 108 -8.94 -0.63 8.80
CA GLU A 108 -9.84 0.49 8.59
C GLU A 108 -9.29 1.71 9.31
N ILE A 109 -9.10 2.82 8.59
CA ILE A 109 -8.47 4.02 9.13
C ILE A 109 -9.13 5.28 8.55
N PRO A 110 -9.37 6.35 9.34
CA PRO A 110 -9.71 7.65 8.77
C PRO A 110 -8.65 8.12 7.77
N ALA A 111 -9.08 8.77 6.69
CA ALA A 111 -8.16 9.32 5.71
C ALA A 111 -7.19 10.34 6.33
N GLU A 112 -7.71 11.20 7.22
CA GLU A 112 -6.92 12.19 7.95
C GLU A 112 -5.82 11.56 8.82
N GLU A 113 -6.11 10.42 9.43
CA GLU A 113 -5.17 9.72 10.31
C GLU A 113 -4.01 9.13 9.50
N LEU A 114 -4.31 8.46 8.38
CA LEU A 114 -3.26 7.95 7.50
C LEU A 114 -2.42 9.08 6.90
N ILE A 115 -3.04 10.19 6.48
CA ILE A 115 -2.32 11.37 5.99
C ILE A 115 -1.35 11.88 7.06
N GLY A 116 -1.79 12.04 8.31
CA GLY A 116 -0.95 12.46 9.42
C GLY A 116 0.21 11.51 9.69
N ILE A 117 0.00 10.19 9.57
CA ILE A 117 1.08 9.18 9.68
C ILE A 117 2.12 9.40 8.58
N LEU A 118 1.72 9.57 7.31
CA LEU A 118 2.64 9.76 6.19
C LEU A 118 3.41 11.09 6.27
N GLU A 119 2.76 12.16 6.74
CA GLU A 119 3.40 13.44 7.05
C GLU A 119 4.46 13.27 8.15
N GLY A 120 4.12 12.55 9.22
CA GLY A 120 5.04 12.24 10.32
C GLY A 120 6.26 11.44 9.85
N VAL A 121 6.05 10.44 8.98
CA VAL A 121 7.15 9.70 8.35
C VAL A 121 8.05 10.64 7.55
N THR A 122 7.49 11.52 6.73
CA THR A 122 8.27 12.48 5.94
C THR A 122 9.10 13.41 6.82
N ALA A 123 8.50 13.94 7.89
CA ALA A 123 9.19 14.81 8.85
C ALA A 123 10.34 14.09 9.56
N ALA A 124 10.17 12.81 9.93
CA ALA A 124 11.22 12.00 10.52
C ALA A 124 12.38 11.74 9.55
N LEU A 125 12.08 11.54 8.26
CA LEU A 125 13.11 11.39 7.22
C LEU A 125 13.89 12.70 6.99
N ASP A 126 13.24 13.87 7.13
CA ASP A 126 13.89 15.18 7.02
C ASP A 126 14.77 15.53 8.23
N ALA A 127 14.49 14.97 9.40
CA ALA A 127 15.28 15.17 10.62
C ALA A 127 16.59 14.36 10.67
N SER A 128 16.86 13.51 9.66
CA SER A 128 18.10 12.73 9.60
C SER A 128 19.31 13.66 9.37
N PRO A 129 20.34 13.62 10.23
CA PRO A 129 21.37 14.64 10.23
C PRO A 129 22.26 14.56 8.98
N SER A 130 22.53 15.74 8.42
CA SER A 130 23.80 16.00 7.76
C SER A 130 24.92 15.54 8.69
N GLU A 131 25.64 14.49 8.30
CA GLU A 131 26.91 14.13 8.93
C GLU A 131 27.81 15.37 8.88
N SER A 132 27.91 16.01 10.03
CA SER A 132 28.86 17.07 10.32
C SER A 132 30.22 16.39 10.44
N HIS A 133 30.90 16.24 9.31
CA HIS A 133 32.34 16.02 9.32
C HIS A 133 32.99 17.31 9.84
N SER A 134 33.30 17.31 11.13
CA SER A 134 34.35 18.17 11.71
C SER A 134 35.71 17.48 11.53
#